data_AF-A0A848UJP1-F1
#
_entry.id   AF-A0A848UJP1-F1
#
_cell.length_a   1.000
_cell.length_b   1.000
_cell.length_c   1.000
_cell.angle_alpha   90.00
_cell.angle_beta   90.00
_cell.angle_gamma   90.00
#
_symmetry.space_group_name_H-M   'P 1'
#
loop_
_entity.id
_entity.type
_entity.pdbx_description
1 polymer ?
#
loop_
_entity_poly.entity_id
_entity_poly.type
_entity_poly.pdbx_seq_one_letter_code
_entity_poly.pdbx_strand_id
1 'polypeptide(L)'
;SEESGVGVELFLPYDEDIKDDIDYYLSPYYRMYFGNKYAAGFYLEGFGMLSTSVVNEITYFDNQGNVSSVDTEKETNFALGIGLGGKWYTKSGFVGELGFGVGRNIFNSEFDNEIVGKLAITIGYRF
;
A
#
# COMPACT_ATOMS: atom_id res chain seq x y z
N SER A 1 17.93 15.58 -0.61
CA SER A 1 19.35 15.24 -0.78
C SER A 1 19.54 14.71 -2.20
N GLU A 2 20.75 14.64 -2.76
CA GLU A 2 20.97 13.94 -4.04
C GLU A 2 20.66 12.45 -3.94
N GLU A 3 20.77 11.91 -2.73
CA GLU A 3 20.65 10.48 -2.40
C GLU A 3 19.38 10.14 -1.60
N SER A 4 18.46 11.10 -1.39
CA SER A 4 17.22 10.81 -0.68
C SER A 4 16.03 11.66 -1.11
N GLY A 5 14.85 11.07 -1.02
CA GLY A 5 13.58 11.71 -1.37
C GLY A 5 12.45 11.29 -0.43
N VAL A 6 11.47 12.18 -0.30
CA VAL A 6 10.20 11.92 0.39
C VAL A 6 9.07 11.97 -0.62
N GLY A 7 8.02 11.20 -0.38
CA GLY A 7 6.83 11.21 -1.21
C GLY A 7 5.65 10.54 -0.53
N VAL A 8 4.54 10.51 -1.25
CA VAL A 8 3.31 9.87 -0.81
C VAL A 8 2.76 9.09 -2.00
N GLU A 9 2.31 7.88 -1.72
CA GLU A 9 1.62 7.01 -2.66
C GLU A 9 0.15 6.86 -2.25
N LEU A 10 -0.76 6.93 -3.21
CA LEU A 10 -2.19 6.72 -3.01
C LEU A 10 -2.63 5.60 -3.94
N PHE A 11 -3.30 4.60 -3.37
CA PHE A 11 -3.89 3.50 -4.11
C PHE A 11 -5.40 3.53 -3.99
N LEU A 12 -6.06 3.50 -5.14
CA LEU A 12 -7.50 3.45 -5.30
C LEU A 12 -7.80 2.27 -6.23
N PRO A 13 -8.30 1.15 -5.72
CA PRO A 13 -8.69 0.03 -6.55
C PRO A 13 -9.88 0.40 -7.42
N TYR A 14 -9.81 0.02 -8.69
CA TYR A 14 -10.91 0.21 -9.64
C TYR A 14 -11.78 -1.06 -9.73
N ASP A 15 -11.12 -2.21 -9.72
CA ASP A 15 -11.73 -3.53 -9.80
C ASP A 15 -12.56 -3.86 -8.55
N GLU A 16 -13.69 -4.54 -8.74
CA GLU A 16 -14.61 -4.90 -7.66
C GLU A 16 -14.02 -6.00 -6.77
N ASP A 17 -13.29 -6.96 -7.34
CA ASP A 17 -12.69 -8.05 -6.57
C ASP A 17 -11.62 -7.53 -5.59
N ILE A 18 -10.91 -6.45 -5.96
CA ILE A 18 -9.88 -5.84 -5.10
C ILE A 18 -10.52 -4.98 -4.00
N LYS A 19 -11.69 -4.38 -4.28
CA LYS A 19 -12.42 -3.54 -3.31
C LYS A 19 -12.97 -4.34 -2.13
N ASP A 20 -13.24 -5.62 -2.35
CA ASP A 20 -13.68 -6.52 -1.28
C ASP A 20 -12.60 -6.68 -0.18
N ASP A 21 -11.32 -6.50 -0.52
CA ASP A 21 -10.21 -6.60 0.43
C ASP A 21 -9.68 -5.23 0.90
N ILE A 22 -9.59 -4.24 0.01
CA ILE A 22 -8.98 -2.93 0.29
C ILE A 22 -9.81 -1.83 -0.38
N ASP A 23 -10.31 -0.87 0.40
CA ASP A 23 -10.97 0.34 -0.12
C ASP A 23 -9.95 1.33 -0.70
N TYR A 24 -8.90 1.63 0.07
CA TYR A 24 -7.78 2.48 -0.35
C TYR A 24 -6.59 2.28 0.59
N TYR A 25 -5.40 2.69 0.13
CA TYR A 25 -4.31 2.98 1.04
C TYR A 25 -3.56 4.26 0.68
N LEU A 26 -3.03 4.91 1.71
CA LEU A 26 -2.13 6.05 1.62
C LEU A 26 -0.79 5.66 2.26
N SER A 27 0.29 5.78 1.50
CA SER A 27 1.62 5.39 1.96
C SER A 27 2.63 6.53 1.83
N PRO A 28 2.86 7.32 2.89
CA PRO A 28 4.02 8.20 2.94
C PRO A 28 5.30 7.37 3.00
N TYR A 29 6.33 7.81 2.27
CA TYR A 29 7.60 7.12 2.21
C TYR A 29 8.80 8.07 2.27
N TYR A 30 9.91 7.53 2.79
CA TYR A 30 11.25 8.08 2.67
C TYR A 30 12.11 7.07 1.92
N ARG A 31 12.79 7.53 0.86
CA ARG A 31 13.66 6.71 0.02
C ARG A 31 15.09 7.19 0.10
N MET A 32 16.00 6.23 0.21
CA MET A 32 17.44 6.42 0.02
C MET A 32 17.82 5.79 -1.32
N TYR A 33 18.34 6.60 -2.24
CA TYR A 33 18.73 6.19 -3.57
C TYR A 33 20.22 5.85 -3.61
N PHE A 34 20.54 4.75 -4.27
CA PHE A 34 21.89 4.28 -4.53
C PHE A 34 22.22 4.50 -6.01
N GLY A 35 23.31 5.23 -6.27
CA GLY A 35 23.87 5.43 -7.60
C GLY A 35 24.23 6.88 -7.89
N ASN A 36 24.95 7.09 -8.99
CA ASN A 36 25.49 8.41 -9.35
C ASN A 36 24.46 9.34 -10.02
N LYS A 37 23.19 8.94 -10.10
CA LYS A 37 22.13 9.72 -10.76
C LYS A 37 21.18 10.29 -9.71
N TYR A 38 20.94 11.59 -9.78
CA TYR A 38 20.01 12.27 -8.90
C TYR A 38 18.62 11.61 -8.91
N ALA A 39 18.15 11.19 -7.73
CA ALA A 39 16.82 10.60 -7.50
C ALA A 39 16.46 9.45 -8.47
N ALA A 40 17.46 8.68 -8.92
CA ALA A 40 17.27 7.53 -9.79
C ALA A 40 18.35 6.48 -9.54
N GLY A 41 17.98 5.23 -9.74
CA GLY A 41 18.77 4.06 -9.36
C GLY A 41 17.97 3.15 -8.45
N PHE A 42 18.69 2.21 -7.85
CA PHE A 42 18.16 1.35 -6.80
C PHE A 42 17.83 2.21 -5.58
N TYR A 43 16.79 1.87 -4.83
CA TYR A 43 16.46 2.57 -3.59
C TYR A 43 16.06 1.60 -2.48
N LEU A 44 16.35 2.00 -1.25
CA LEU A 44 15.73 1.48 -0.03
C LEU A 44 14.62 2.44 0.37
N GLU A 45 13.45 1.90 0.69
CA GLU A 45 12.27 2.65 1.13
C GLU A 45 11.94 2.29 2.58
N GLY A 46 11.74 3.31 3.41
CA GLY A 46 10.97 3.17 4.65
C GLY A 46 9.61 3.82 4.42
N PHE A 47 8.52 3.10 4.73
CA PHE A 47 7.17 3.59 4.47
C PHE A 47 6.25 3.38 5.68
N GLY A 48 5.31 4.30 5.82
CA GLY A 48 4.07 4.07 6.56
C GLY A 48 2.96 3.72 5.57
N MET A 49 1.95 2.99 6.01
CA MET A 49 0.77 2.66 5.20
C MET A 49 -0.46 2.80 6.07
N LEU A 50 -1.35 3.73 5.72
CA LEU A 50 -2.69 3.82 6.25
C LEU A 50 -3.63 3.17 5.25
N SER A 51 -4.25 2.05 5.61
CA SER A 51 -5.14 1.29 4.74
C SER A 51 -6.52 1.19 5.35
N THR A 52 -7.56 1.30 4.53
CA THR A 52 -8.93 1.00 4.92
C THR A 52 -9.40 -0.23 4.17
N SER A 53 -9.98 -1.18 4.89
CA SER A 53 -10.51 -2.43 4.37
C SER A 53 -11.96 -2.58 4.80
N VAL A 54 -12.76 -3.23 3.96
CA VAL A 54 -14.13 -3.60 4.28
C VAL A 54 -14.10 -5.03 4.81
N VAL A 55 -14.52 -5.21 6.06
CA VAL A 55 -14.72 -6.55 6.62
C VAL A 55 -16.21 -6.84 6.51
N ASN A 56 -16.56 -7.82 5.67
CA ASN A 56 -17.90 -8.37 5.62
C ASN A 56 -18.02 -9.43 6.71
N GLU A 57 -18.53 -9.07 7.88
CA GLU A 57 -19.07 -10.05 8.82
C GLU A 57 -20.33 -10.61 8.17
N ILE A 58 -20.43 -11.92 7.97
CA ILE A 58 -21.66 -12.54 7.46
C ILE A 58 -22.29 -13.36 8.56
N THR A 59 -23.56 -13.13 8.84
CA THR A 59 -24.33 -14.04 9.69
C THR A 59 -25.55 -14.53 8.87
N TYR A 60 -25.92 -15.82 9.02
CA TYR A 60 -27.05 -16.46 8.31
C TYR A 60 -28.10 -17.15 9.20
N PHE A 61 -29.38 -16.90 8.91
CA PHE A 61 -30.49 -17.36 9.74
C PHE A 61 -30.79 -18.84 9.51
N ASP A 62 -31.03 -19.59 10.60
CA ASP A 62 -31.47 -20.98 10.50
C ASP A 62 -32.98 -21.10 10.25
N ASN A 63 -33.43 -22.30 9.89
CA ASN A 63 -34.85 -22.62 9.64
C ASN A 63 -35.77 -22.46 10.89
N GLN A 64 -35.24 -22.04 12.05
CA GLN A 64 -35.96 -21.86 13.32
C GLN A 64 -36.17 -20.39 13.68
N GLY A 65 -35.78 -19.44 12.81
CA GLY A 65 -36.10 -18.01 12.95
C GLY A 65 -35.06 -17.17 13.69
N ASN A 66 -33.81 -17.64 13.78
CA ASN A 66 -32.76 -16.94 14.52
C ASN A 66 -31.95 -15.95 13.66
N VAL A 67 -32.02 -14.66 14.01
CA VAL A 67 -30.92 -13.66 14.01
C VAL A 67 -29.65 -14.01 13.25
N SER A 68 -29.42 -13.42 12.08
CA SER A 68 -28.12 -13.46 11.46
C SER A 68 -27.79 -12.25 10.57
N SER A 69 -27.05 -11.30 11.15
CA SER A 69 -26.47 -10.07 10.61
C SER A 69 -25.30 -10.21 9.61
N VAL A 70 -25.37 -9.64 8.41
CA VAL A 70 -24.13 -9.29 7.69
C VAL A 70 -23.72 -7.89 8.16
N ASP A 71 -22.72 -7.76 9.03
CA ASP A 71 -22.20 -6.47 9.48
C ASP A 71 -21.01 -6.07 8.58
N THR A 72 -21.15 -4.94 7.88
CA THR A 72 -20.07 -4.40 7.05
C THR A 72 -19.31 -3.38 7.87
N GLU A 73 -18.20 -3.79 8.48
CA GLU A 73 -17.35 -2.90 9.25
C GLU A 73 -16.19 -2.37 8.40
N LYS A 74 -15.88 -1.07 8.55
CA LYS A 74 -14.70 -0.46 7.94
C LYS A 74 -13.59 -0.44 8.97
N GLU A 75 -12.55 -1.21 8.71
CA GLU A 75 -11.35 -1.20 9.54
C GLU A 75 -10.30 -0.29 8.93
N THR A 76 -9.69 0.57 9.76
CA THR A 76 -8.54 1.37 9.36
C THR A 76 -7.31 0.87 10.08
N ASN A 77 -6.36 0.39 9.30
CA ASN A 77 -5.11 -0.19 9.76
C ASN A 77 -3.95 0.73 9.44
N PHE A 78 -2.93 0.70 10.30
CA PHE A 78 -1.69 1.42 10.05
C PHE A 78 -0.50 0.49 10.23
N ALA A 79 0.33 0.43 9.18
CA ALA A 79 1.52 -0.38 9.12
C ALA A 79 2.78 0.47 8.91
N LEU A 80 3.89 -0.04 9.43
CA LEU A 80 5.22 0.45 9.13
C LEU A 80 6.01 -0.64 8.42
N GLY A 81 6.77 -0.26 7.41
CA GLY A 81 7.49 -1.23 6.59
C GLY A 81 8.74 -0.70 5.93
N ILE A 82 9.46 -1.64 5.34
CA ILE A 82 10.63 -1.39 4.51
C ILE A 82 10.43 -2.01 3.14
N GLY A 83 10.99 -1.38 2.13
CA GLY A 83 10.90 -1.83 0.75
C GLY A 83 12.15 -1.51 -0.03
N LEU A 84 12.21 -2.04 -1.23
CA LEU A 84 13.29 -1.77 -2.17
C LEU A 84 12.75 -1.76 -3.59
N GLY A 85 13.43 -1.00 -4.44
CA GLY A 85 12.98 -0.85 -5.83
C GLY A 85 14.01 -0.16 -6.70
N GLY A 86 13.62 0.11 -7.93
CA GLY A 86 14.41 0.83 -8.89
C GLY A 86 13.59 1.91 -9.56
N LYS A 87 14.18 3.09 -9.71
CA LYS A 87 13.61 4.22 -10.42
C LYS A 87 14.54 4.64 -11.55
N TRP A 88 14.03 4.74 -12.77
CA TRP A 88 14.78 5.15 -13.95
C TRP A 88 14.07 6.30 -14.65
N TYR A 89 14.85 7.14 -15.32
CA TYR A 89 14.31 8.12 -16.23
C TYR A 89 15.12 8.21 -17.52
N THR A 90 14.44 8.55 -18.61
CA THR A 90 15.06 8.81 -19.92
C THR A 90 15.46 10.28 -20.05
N LYS A 91 16.33 10.60 -21.01
CA LYS A 91 16.64 12.00 -21.36
C LYS A 91 15.41 12.77 -21.84
N SER A 92 14.41 12.07 -22.38
CA SER A 92 13.14 12.65 -22.81
C SER A 92 12.17 12.91 -21.67
N GLY A 93 12.51 12.62 -20.41
CA GLY A 93 11.67 12.91 -19.25
C GLY A 93 10.76 11.77 -18.80
N PHE A 94 10.68 10.65 -19.52
CA PHE A 94 9.90 9.49 -19.10
C PHE A 94 10.50 8.89 -17.82
N VAL A 95 9.64 8.51 -16.86
CA VAL A 95 9.99 7.90 -15.58
C VAL A 95 9.33 6.54 -15.48
N GLY A 96 10.11 5.53 -15.13
CA GLY A 96 9.61 4.21 -14.78
C GLY A 96 10.12 3.79 -13.41
N GLU A 97 9.29 3.13 -12.64
CA GLU A 97 9.61 2.65 -11.31
C GLU A 97 8.99 1.27 -11.06
N LEU A 98 9.74 0.41 -10.40
CA LEU A 98 9.28 -0.87 -9.90
C LEU A 98 9.80 -1.03 -8.48
N GLY A 99 8.92 -1.33 -7.54
CA GLY A 99 9.27 -1.54 -6.15
C GLY A 99 8.39 -2.58 -5.47
N PHE A 100 8.92 -3.15 -4.40
CA PHE A 100 8.16 -4.00 -3.49
C PHE A 100 8.59 -3.74 -2.05
N GLY A 101 7.70 -4.02 -1.11
CA GLY A 101 7.93 -3.81 0.30
C GLY A 101 7.13 -4.73 1.18
N VAL A 102 7.58 -4.86 2.42
CA VAL A 102 6.94 -5.63 3.48
C VAL A 102 6.90 -4.77 4.75
N GLY A 103 5.77 -4.83 5.45
CA GLY A 103 5.56 -4.10 6.70
C GLY A 103 4.76 -4.89 7.70
N ARG A 104 4.56 -4.30 8.87
CA ARG A 104 3.78 -4.86 9.97
C ARG A 104 2.80 -3.82 10.50
N ASN A 105 1.57 -4.27 10.77
CA ASN A 105 0.56 -3.46 11.44
C ASN A 105 1.00 -3.18 12.88
N ILE A 106 0.87 -1.92 13.31
CA ILE A 106 1.24 -1.50 14.67
C ILE A 106 0.03 -1.29 15.58
N PHE A 107 -1.18 -1.28 15.02
CA PHE A 107 -2.43 -1.33 15.78
C PHE A 107 -2.94 -2.76 15.84
N ASN A 108 -3.48 -3.13 17.00
CA ASN A 108 -4.10 -4.44 17.24
C ASN A 108 -5.57 -4.34 16.78
N SER A 109 -5.89 -4.77 15.56
CA SER A 109 -7.26 -5.15 15.22
C SER A 109 -7.45 -6.64 15.55
N GLU A 110 -8.67 -7.03 15.88
CA GLU A 110 -9.00 -8.41 16.30
C GLU A 110 -8.87 -9.42 15.14
N PHE A 111 -8.63 -8.93 13.92
CA PHE A 111 -8.43 -9.72 12.70
C PHE A 111 -6.95 -9.75 12.29
N ASP A 112 -6.41 -10.96 12.31
CA ASP A 112 -5.01 -11.37 12.48
C ASP A 112 -4.10 -11.17 11.24
N ASN A 113 -4.13 -10.00 10.59
CA ASN A 113 -3.21 -9.68 9.48
C ASN A 113 -2.03 -8.83 9.98
N GLU A 114 -1.08 -9.49 10.64
CA GLU A 114 0.11 -8.86 11.20
C GLU A 114 1.03 -8.26 10.11
N ILE A 115 1.07 -8.85 8.92
CA ILE A 115 2.02 -8.51 7.85
C ILE A 115 1.30 -7.86 6.66
N VAL A 116 1.88 -6.79 6.13
CA VAL A 116 1.40 -6.12 4.89
C VAL A 116 2.45 -6.24 3.78
N GLY A 117 1.97 -6.44 2.55
CA GLY A 117 2.78 -6.39 1.34
C GLY A 117 2.49 -5.13 0.54
N LYS A 118 3.52 -4.56 -0.10
CA LYS A 118 3.40 -3.41 -0.98
C LYS A 118 4.04 -3.74 -2.32
N LEU A 119 3.33 -3.53 -3.43
CA LEU A 119 3.86 -3.63 -4.80
C LEU A 119 3.57 -2.31 -5.53
N ALA A 120 4.60 -1.73 -6.13
CA ALA A 120 4.52 -0.46 -6.83
C ALA A 120 5.06 -0.61 -8.26
N ILE A 121 4.22 -0.34 -9.25
CA ILE A 121 4.59 -0.22 -10.66
C ILE A 121 4.14 1.17 -11.12
N THR A 122 5.09 2.06 -11.37
CA THR A 122 4.79 3.46 -11.69
C THR A 122 5.38 3.86 -13.02
N ILE A 123 4.56 4.52 -13.83
CA ILE A 123 4.97 5.18 -15.07
C ILE A 123 4.62 6.66 -14.94
N GLY A 124 5.54 7.54 -15.32
CA GLY A 124 5.33 8.97 -15.26
C GLY A 124 6.19 9.74 -16.24
N TYR A 125 6.09 11.07 -16.18
CA TYR A 125 6.89 11.98 -16.98
C TYR A 125 7.30 13.18 -16.13
N ARG A 126 8.58 13.56 -16.19
CA ARG A 126 9.12 14.77 -15.55
C ARG A 126 9.43 15.82 -16.62
N PHE A 127 8.94 17.04 -16.40
CA PHE A 127 9.19 18.21 -17.25
C PHE A 127 10.41 19.00 -16.74
#